data_AF-A0A352TTV0-F1
#
_entry.id   AF-A0A352TTV0-F1
#
_cell.length_a   1.000
_cell.length_b   1.000
_cell.length_c   1.000
_cell.angle_alpha   90.00
_cell.angle_beta   90.00
_cell.angle_gamma   90.00
#
_symmetry.space_group_name_H-M   'P 1'
#
loop_
_entity.id
_entity.type
_entity.pdbx_description
1 polymer ?
#
loop_
_entity_poly.entity_id
_entity_poly.type
_entity_poly.pdbx_seq_one_letter_code
_entity_poly.pdbx_strand_id
1 'polypeptide(L)'
;MKTILRKDVFVDDFLTTFNEKDHLDMSYMIQTIEHLTSWKPNIWGNDIVGFGNMTYSNTYVKNQPFFKLGFRKSSTGYTLYLNAYDEALYQLADQHHIKHGMGCFYLKKKDIHSSIFKALILESIKH
;
A
#
# COMPACT_ATOMS: atom_id res chain seq x y z
N MET A 1 -5.36 1.89 -15.88
CA MET A 1 -4.26 1.06 -15.36
C MET A 1 -4.83 -0.30 -15.01
N LYS A 2 -4.30 -1.40 -15.53
CA LYS A 2 -4.80 -2.75 -15.18
C LYS A 2 -4.00 -3.24 -13.98
N THR A 3 -4.64 -3.36 -12.83
CA THR A 3 -4.03 -3.86 -11.59
C THR A 3 -4.08 -5.39 -11.61
N ILE A 4 -3.12 -6.00 -12.29
CA ILE A 4 -3.00 -7.46 -12.44
C ILE A 4 -1.72 -7.90 -11.72
N LEU A 5 -1.79 -8.99 -10.97
CA LEU A 5 -0.63 -9.59 -10.32
C LEU A 5 0.44 -9.97 -11.36
N ARG A 6 1.66 -9.48 -11.17
CA ARG A 6 2.84 -9.79 -11.97
C ARG A 6 3.67 -10.83 -11.23
N LYS A 7 3.76 -12.04 -11.80
CA LYS A 7 4.58 -13.14 -11.25
C LYS A 7 5.99 -13.18 -11.86
N ASP A 8 6.21 -12.39 -12.89
CA ASP A 8 7.42 -12.28 -13.70
C ASP A 8 8.36 -11.16 -13.23
N VAL A 9 7.96 -10.39 -12.21
CA VAL A 9 8.73 -9.26 -11.69
C VAL A 9 9.02 -9.49 -10.21
N PHE A 10 10.31 -9.51 -9.85
CA PHE A 10 10.74 -9.53 -8.46
C PHE A 10 10.71 -8.13 -7.86
N VAL A 11 10.37 -8.06 -6.58
CA VAL A 11 10.24 -6.79 -5.86
C VAL A 11 11.59 -6.06 -5.80
N ASP A 12 12.69 -6.80 -5.55
CA ASP A 12 14.03 -6.21 -5.50
C ASP A 12 14.41 -5.58 -6.84
N ASP A 13 14.18 -6.28 -7.96
CA ASP A 13 14.43 -5.74 -9.31
C ASP A 13 13.60 -4.48 -9.57
N PHE A 14 12.32 -4.50 -9.18
CA PHE A 14 11.45 -3.33 -9.30
C PHE A 14 11.99 -2.13 -8.52
N LEU A 15 12.50 -2.34 -7.30
CA LEU A 15 13.05 -1.27 -6.47
C LEU A 15 14.33 -0.66 -7.06
N THR A 16 15.14 -1.42 -7.80
CA THR A 16 16.35 -0.88 -8.47
C THR A 16 16.05 0.16 -9.55
N THR A 17 14.80 0.23 -10.02
CA THR A 17 14.38 1.23 -11.02
C THR A 17 14.19 2.64 -10.44
N PHE A 18 14.21 2.78 -9.11
CA PHE A 18 14.04 4.05 -8.41
C PHE A 18 15.38 4.64 -7.98
N ASN A 19 15.41 5.96 -7.75
CA ASN A 19 16.58 6.60 -7.14
C ASN A 19 16.82 6.07 -5.72
N GLU A 20 18.04 6.23 -5.21
CA GLU A 20 18.48 5.71 -3.91
C GLU A 20 17.52 6.08 -2.75
N LYS A 21 17.06 7.34 -2.70
CA LYS A 21 16.17 7.80 -1.61
C LYS A 21 14.81 7.12 -1.67
N ASP A 22 14.21 7.06 -2.85
CA ASP A 22 12.91 6.42 -3.03
C ASP A 22 13.00 4.90 -2.83
N HIS A 23 14.09 4.27 -3.28
CA HIS A 23 14.38 2.87 -3.00
C HIS A 23 14.43 2.62 -1.48
N LEU A 24 15.21 3.39 -0.72
CA LEU A 24 15.30 3.23 0.73
C LEU A 24 13.96 3.41 1.44
N ASP A 25 13.19 4.44 1.06
CA ASP A 25 11.84 4.67 1.60
C ASP A 25 10.91 3.49 1.32
N MET A 26 10.89 2.99 0.08
CA MET A 26 10.04 1.86 -0.32
C MET A 26 10.46 0.55 0.36
N SER A 27 11.77 0.31 0.49
CA SER A 27 12.30 -0.83 1.24
C SER A 27 11.88 -0.79 2.71
N TYR A 28 11.93 0.38 3.34
CA TYR A 28 11.43 0.56 4.70
C TYR A 28 9.93 0.26 4.81
N MET A 29 9.13 0.76 3.86
CA MET A 29 7.68 0.50 3.82
C MET A 29 7.40 -0.99 3.69
N ILE A 30 8.10 -1.68 2.78
CA ILE A 30 7.96 -3.13 2.57
C ILE A 30 8.28 -3.88 3.85
N GLN A 31 9.46 -3.66 4.43
CA GLN A 31 9.88 -4.35 5.66
C GLN A 31 8.90 -4.10 6.81
N THR A 32 8.40 -2.88 6.95
CA THR A 32 7.42 -2.54 7.99
C THR A 32 6.11 -3.28 7.79
N ILE A 33 5.58 -3.31 6.57
CA ILE A 33 4.33 -4.02 6.26
C ILE A 33 4.53 -5.53 6.46
N GLU A 34 5.61 -6.10 5.95
CA GLU A 34 5.94 -7.53 6.15
C GLU A 34 6.03 -7.86 7.64
N HIS A 35 6.67 -7.01 8.45
CA HIS A 35 6.80 -7.23 9.88
C HIS A 35 5.44 -7.20 10.60
N LEU A 36 4.57 -6.25 10.26
CA LEU A 36 3.26 -6.10 10.91
C LEU A 36 2.23 -7.14 10.47
N THR A 37 2.36 -7.67 9.24
CA THR A 37 1.31 -8.52 8.63
C THR A 37 1.77 -9.95 8.35
N SER A 38 3.07 -10.21 8.33
CA SER A 38 3.70 -11.44 7.80
C SER A 38 3.39 -11.73 6.32
N TRP A 39 2.79 -10.79 5.58
CA TRP A 39 2.47 -10.96 4.16
C TRP A 39 3.64 -10.61 3.27
N LYS A 40 3.87 -11.40 2.22
CA LYS A 40 4.93 -11.14 1.24
C LYS A 40 4.50 -10.11 0.19
N PRO A 41 5.40 -9.19 -0.21
CA PRO A 41 5.13 -8.23 -1.27
C PRO A 41 5.05 -8.93 -2.63
N ASN A 42 4.20 -8.41 -3.51
CA ASN A 42 4.13 -8.76 -4.91
C ASN A 42 3.94 -7.50 -5.75
N ILE A 43 4.32 -7.54 -7.03
CA ILE A 43 4.10 -6.42 -7.93
C ILE A 43 2.74 -6.56 -8.63
N TRP A 44 2.00 -5.47 -8.67
CA TRP A 44 0.69 -5.36 -9.32
C TRP A 44 0.73 -4.27 -10.39
N GLY A 45 0.30 -4.63 -11.60
CA GLY A 45 0.35 -3.73 -12.74
C GLY A 45 1.78 -3.32 -13.08
N ASN A 46 2.07 -2.03 -13.02
CA ASN A 46 3.37 -1.46 -13.39
C ASN A 46 4.11 -0.80 -12.22
N ASP A 47 3.41 -0.37 -11.16
CA ASP A 47 3.95 0.55 -10.15
C ASP A 47 3.42 0.32 -8.73
N ILE A 48 2.66 -0.75 -8.49
CA ILE A 48 2.08 -1.04 -7.17
C ILE A 48 2.80 -2.22 -6.53
N VAL A 49 3.24 -2.02 -5.28
CA VAL A 49 3.65 -3.10 -4.39
C VAL A 49 2.44 -3.48 -3.53
N GLY A 50 1.94 -4.70 -3.69
CA GLY A 50 0.76 -5.21 -2.99
C GLY A 50 1.09 -6.37 -2.04
N PHE A 51 0.28 -6.50 -1.00
CA PHE A 51 0.42 -7.45 0.10
C PHE A 51 -0.91 -8.12 0.42
N GLY A 52 -0.81 -9.37 0.83
CA GLY A 52 -1.98 -10.22 1.07
C GLY A 52 -2.76 -10.49 -0.22
N ASN A 53 -3.72 -11.40 -0.13
CA ASN A 53 -4.59 -11.74 -1.24
C ASN A 53 -6.05 -11.55 -0.81
N MET A 54 -6.83 -10.91 -1.67
CA MET A 54 -8.28 -10.85 -1.59
C MET A 54 -8.89 -11.03 -2.98
N THR A 55 -10.18 -11.32 -3.02
CA THR A 55 -10.94 -11.34 -4.27
C THR A 55 -11.91 -10.17 -4.28
N TYR A 56 -11.84 -9.37 -5.33
CA TYR A 56 -12.74 -8.25 -5.56
C TYR A 56 -13.77 -8.60 -6.64
N SER A 57 -15.02 -8.22 -6.39
CA SER A 57 -16.12 -8.36 -7.35
C SER A 57 -16.85 -7.03 -7.49
N ASN A 58 -17.20 -6.67 -8.72
CA ASN A 58 -18.11 -5.55 -9.02
C ASN A 58 -19.13 -5.97 -10.08
N THR A 59 -19.91 -5.01 -10.56
CA THR A 59 -20.98 -5.23 -11.56
C THR A 59 -20.47 -5.77 -12.90
N TYR A 60 -19.19 -5.59 -13.23
CA TYR A 60 -18.59 -5.98 -14.52
C TYR A 60 -17.63 -7.18 -14.40
N VAL A 61 -16.99 -7.37 -13.24
CA VAL A 61 -15.99 -8.42 -13.02
C VAL A 61 -16.23 -9.11 -11.69
N LYS A 62 -16.28 -10.45 -11.71
CA LYS A 62 -16.40 -11.29 -10.50
C LYS A 62 -15.05 -11.92 -10.16
N ASN A 63 -14.79 -12.04 -8.86
CA ASN A 63 -13.70 -12.81 -8.25
C ASN A 63 -12.31 -12.47 -8.82
N GLN A 64 -12.04 -11.20 -9.08
CA GLN A 64 -10.73 -10.77 -9.53
C GLN A 64 -9.74 -10.76 -8.36
N PRO A 65 -8.54 -11.32 -8.54
CA PRO A 65 -7.52 -11.25 -7.50
C PRO A 65 -7.13 -9.78 -7.27
N PHE A 66 -6.95 -9.42 -6.02
CA PHE A 66 -6.52 -8.11 -5.59
C PHE A 66 -5.66 -8.23 -4.33
N PHE A 67 -4.86 -7.21 -4.03
CA PHE A 67 -4.12 -7.15 -2.78
C PHE A 67 -5.02 -6.61 -1.66
N LYS A 68 -4.76 -6.96 -0.40
CA LYS A 68 -5.47 -6.38 0.75
C LYS A 68 -4.93 -4.99 1.10
N LEU A 69 -3.61 -4.87 1.05
CA LEU A 69 -2.88 -3.65 1.32
C LEU A 69 -1.85 -3.45 0.22
N GLY A 70 -1.61 -2.21 -0.20
CA GLY A 70 -0.53 -1.95 -1.15
C GLY A 70 -0.09 -0.50 -1.12
N PHE A 71 0.97 -0.18 -1.82
CA PHE A 71 1.35 1.21 -2.03
C PHE A 71 1.94 1.43 -3.41
N ARG A 72 1.92 2.69 -3.85
CA ARG A 72 2.64 3.15 -5.03
C ARG A 72 3.38 4.44 -4.78
N LYS A 73 4.45 4.65 -5.53
CA LYS A 73 5.13 5.94 -5.59
C LYS A 73 4.27 6.96 -6.34
N SER A 74 4.10 8.15 -5.77
CA SER A 74 3.51 9.30 -6.47
C SER A 74 4.57 10.38 -6.72
N SER A 75 4.25 11.45 -7.45
CA SER A 75 5.20 12.54 -7.69
C SER A 75 5.64 13.25 -6.40
N THR A 76 4.78 13.31 -5.38
CA THR A 76 5.03 14.09 -4.14
C THR A 76 5.24 13.23 -2.89
N GLY A 77 5.07 11.91 -2.99
CA GLY A 77 5.15 11.01 -1.86
C GLY A 77 4.73 9.60 -2.25
N TYR A 78 3.77 9.05 -1.52
CA TYR A 78 3.26 7.69 -1.71
C TYR A 78 1.74 7.67 -1.54
N THR A 79 1.09 6.80 -2.31
CA THR A 79 -0.31 6.44 -2.06
C THR A 79 -0.32 5.08 -1.40
N LEU A 80 -0.88 5.00 -0.20
CA LEU A 80 -1.14 3.76 0.52
C LEU A 80 -2.59 3.34 0.24
N TYR A 81 -2.75 2.12 -0.23
CA TYR A 81 -4.03 1.47 -0.47
C TYR A 81 -4.35 0.58 0.71
N LEU A 82 -5.36 0.96 1.47
CA LEU A 82 -5.90 0.19 2.59
C LEU A 82 -7.33 -0.16 2.20
N ASN A 83 -7.58 -1.41 1.79
CA ASN A 83 -8.93 -1.85 1.42
C ASN A 83 -9.81 -2.13 2.67
N ALA A 84 -9.69 -1.26 3.67
CA ALA A 84 -10.49 -1.20 4.87
C ALA A 84 -11.31 0.09 4.82
N TYR A 85 -12.63 -0.04 4.91
CA TYR A 85 -13.58 1.08 4.88
C TYR A 85 -14.13 1.32 6.29
N ASP A 86 -13.20 1.48 7.23
CA ASP A 86 -13.49 1.62 8.65
C ASP A 86 -13.43 3.10 9.09
N GLU A 87 -14.39 3.51 9.92
CA GLU A 87 -14.49 4.91 10.37
C GLU A 87 -13.29 5.31 11.25
N ALA A 88 -12.81 4.43 12.13
CA ALA A 88 -11.67 4.73 13.00
C ALA A 88 -10.39 4.93 12.19
N LEU A 89 -10.22 4.18 11.09
CA LEU A 89 -9.11 4.38 10.15
C LEU A 89 -9.14 5.77 9.51
N TYR A 90 -10.32 6.23 9.05
CA TYR A 90 -10.46 7.56 8.45
C TYR A 90 -10.27 8.67 9.48
N GLN A 91 -10.83 8.52 10.69
CA GLN A 91 -10.63 9.47 11.79
C GLN A 91 -9.15 9.58 12.18
N LEU A 92 -8.43 8.47 12.25
CA LEU A 92 -6.98 8.45 12.50
C LEU A 92 -6.22 9.22 11.42
N ALA A 93 -6.58 9.04 10.14
CA ALA A 93 -5.98 9.80 9.06
C ALA A 93 -6.25 11.31 9.19
N ASP A 94 -7.48 11.70 9.52
CA ASP A 94 -7.88 13.10 9.70
C ASP A 94 -7.15 13.79 10.86
N GLN A 95 -7.02 13.11 12.00
CA GLN A 95 -6.28 13.59 13.18
C GLN A 95 -4.81 13.92 12.86
N HIS A 96 -4.22 13.18 11.92
CA HIS A 96 -2.84 13.37 11.48
C HIS A 96 -2.72 14.20 10.19
N HIS A 97 -3.82 14.81 9.73
CA HIS A 97 -3.88 15.59 8.49
C HIS A 97 -3.40 14.83 7.24
N ILE A 98 -3.65 13.52 7.21
CA ILE A 98 -3.37 12.67 6.06
C ILE A 98 -4.57 12.78 5.11
N LYS A 99 -4.32 13.27 3.90
CA LYS A 99 -5.35 13.30 2.86
C LYS A 99 -5.74 11.86 2.50
N HIS A 100 -7.02 11.60 2.28
CA HIS A 100 -7.52 10.29 1.85
C HIS A 100 -8.68 10.40 0.85
N GLY A 101 -8.99 9.27 0.23
CA GLY A 101 -10.22 8.99 -0.51
C GLY A 101 -10.71 7.60 -0.12
N MET A 102 -11.60 6.99 -0.91
CA MET A 102 -12.11 5.65 -0.58
C MET A 102 -11.01 4.58 -0.67
N GLY A 103 -10.51 4.13 0.48
CA GLY A 103 -9.45 3.13 0.61
C GLY A 103 -8.05 3.59 0.16
N CYS A 104 -7.85 4.87 -0.12
CA CYS A 104 -6.56 5.42 -0.53
C CYS A 104 -6.11 6.57 0.38
N PHE A 105 -4.86 6.52 0.84
CA PHE A 105 -4.28 7.45 1.81
C PHE A 105 -3.00 8.03 1.21
N TYR A 106 -2.84 9.35 1.25
CA TYR A 106 -1.74 10.06 0.58
C TYR A 106 -0.70 10.49 1.61
N LEU A 107 0.41 9.76 1.66
CA LEU A 107 1.51 9.99 2.58
C LEU A 107 2.58 10.88 1.94
N LYS A 108 3.05 11.88 2.69
CA LYS A 108 4.28 12.61 2.36
C LYS A 108 5.47 11.75 2.79
N LYS A 109 6.66 12.03 2.24
CA LYS A 109 7.89 11.29 2.60
C LYS A 109 8.16 11.24 4.10
N LYS A 110 7.89 12.36 4.79
CA LYS A 110 8.07 12.46 6.25
C LYS A 110 7.16 11.55 7.06
N ASP A 111 6.01 11.14 6.51
CA ASP A 111 5.00 10.38 7.23
C ASP A 111 5.37 8.88 7.29
N ILE A 112 6.14 8.40 6.31
CA ILE A 112 6.58 7.00 6.19
C ILE A 112 7.36 6.53 7.41
N HIS A 113 8.29 7.35 7.89
CA HIS A 113 9.18 7.02 9.01
C HIS A 113 8.57 7.38 10.38
N SER A 114 7.34 7.88 10.39
CA SER A 114 6.65 8.27 11.61
C SER A 114 5.72 7.16 12.10
N SER A 115 5.22 7.30 13.34
CA SER A 115 4.31 6.32 13.93
C SER A 115 2.98 6.20 13.18
N ILE A 116 2.53 7.24 12.45
CA ILE A 116 1.24 7.21 11.76
C ILE A 116 1.20 6.15 10.66
N PHE A 117 2.31 5.90 9.96
CA PHE A 117 2.35 4.86 8.93
C PHE A 117 2.01 3.47 9.50
N LYS A 118 2.63 3.11 10.62
CA LYS A 118 2.36 1.84 11.32
C LYS A 118 0.94 1.79 11.88
N ALA A 119 0.46 2.90 12.44
CA ALA A 119 -0.88 2.98 13.00
C ALA A 119 -1.96 2.76 11.93
N LEU A 120 -1.83 3.39 10.74
CA LEU A 120 -2.75 3.18 9.62
C LEU A 120 -2.76 1.72 9.15
N ILE A 121 -1.59 1.07 9.05
CA ILE A 121 -1.52 -0.35 8.68
C ILE A 121 -2.23 -1.21 9.71
N LEU A 122 -1.91 -1.04 11.00
CA LEU A 122 -2.49 -1.83 12.08
C LEU A 122 -4.01 -1.65 12.17
N GLU A 123 -4.51 -0.43 12.04
CA GLU A 123 -5.95 -0.16 12.03
C GLU A 123 -6.63 -0.85 10.85
N SER A 124 -6.01 -0.83 9.67
CA SER A 124 -6.59 -1.43 8.45
C SER A 124 -6.70 -2.95 8.47
N ILE A 125 -6.00 -3.65 9.37
CA ILE A 125 -5.95 -5.12 9.42
C ILE A 125 -6.67 -5.72 10.64
N LYS A 126 -7.34 -4.90 11.46
CA LYS A 126 -8.10 -5.38 12.64
C LYS A 126 -9.33 -6.24 12.29
N HIS A 127 -9.75 -6.25 11.03
CA HIS A 127 -10.97 -6.88 10.53
C HIS A 127 -10.66 -7.82 9.36
#